data_AF-A0A024T913-F1
#
_entry.id   AF-A0A024T913-F1
#
_cell.length_a   1.000
_cell.length_b   1.000
_cell.length_c   1.000
_cell.angle_alpha   90.00
_cell.angle_beta   90.00
_cell.angle_gamma   90.00
#
_symmetry.space_group_name_H-M   'P 1'
#
loop_
_entity.id
_entity.type
_entity.pdbx_description
1 polymer ?
#
loop_
_entity_poly.entity_id
_entity_poly.type
_entity_poly.pdbx_seq_one_letter_code
_entity_poly.pdbx_strand_id
1 'polypeptide(L)'
;MLQHDNARAHVTPMDPQLKAAFDEYGKDGWSFSLAPQPPNSPDTIILDIGFFAAMQSLQQKKSAKTIDDLVANVGQACDEYPMESLGRTFLSLQACLVETMRLFGDNAYKLHHMGKEKLACQGQLPQNVQCPMDVYDAGMQKMVAQDAAAMELMRRKTSCVQWAK
;
A
#
# COMPACT_ATOMS: atom_id res chain seq x y z
N MET A 1 11.18 -0.32 -1.04
CA MET A 1 10.24 0.64 -0.43
C MET A 1 9.49 -0.08 0.67
N LEU A 2 9.57 0.43 1.90
CA LEU A 2 8.80 -0.05 3.05
C LEU A 2 7.42 0.61 3.04
N GLN A 3 6.38 -0.16 3.36
CA GLN A 3 5.00 0.33 3.42
C GLN A 3 4.40 0.01 4.80
N HIS A 4 3.84 1.03 5.44
CA HIS A 4 2.95 0.93 6.60
C HIS A 4 1.99 2.14 6.60
N ASP A 5 0.94 2.12 7.42
CA ASP A 5 0.06 3.26 7.60
C ASP A 5 0.71 4.34 8.47
N ASN A 6 0.14 5.55 8.46
CA ASN A 6 0.69 6.69 9.19
C ASN A 6 0.14 6.80 10.63
N ALA A 7 -0.11 5.68 11.32
CA ALA A 7 -0.52 5.73 12.72
C ALA A 7 0.49 6.53 13.55
N ARG A 8 0.01 7.29 14.55
CA ARG A 8 0.86 8.19 15.35
C ARG A 8 2.02 7.50 16.08
N ALA A 9 1.88 6.20 16.35
CA ALA A 9 2.91 5.40 16.99
C ALA A 9 4.02 4.93 16.02
N HIS A 10 3.80 5.09 14.71
CA HIS A 10 4.74 4.63 13.70
C HIS A 10 5.89 5.60 13.49
N VAL A 11 7.03 5.03 13.09
CA VAL A 11 8.22 5.79 12.72
C VAL A 11 7.93 6.65 11.50
N THR A 12 8.58 7.81 11.45
CA THR A 12 8.51 8.69 10.29
C THR A 12 9.74 8.48 9.41
N PRO A 13 9.73 8.93 8.14
CA PRO A 13 10.91 8.89 7.29
C PRO A 13 12.13 9.61 7.90
N MET A 14 11.91 10.51 8.85
CA MET A 14 12.95 11.27 9.56
C MET A 14 13.40 10.62 10.87
N ASP A 15 12.90 9.42 11.19
CA ASP A 15 13.29 8.70 12.40
C ASP A 15 14.79 8.35 12.38
N PRO A 16 15.59 8.80 13.35
CA PRO A 16 17.03 8.57 13.35
C PRO A 16 17.42 7.09 13.47
N GLN A 17 16.64 6.28 14.19
CA GLN A 17 16.92 4.84 14.37
C GLN A 17 16.61 4.09 13.08
N LEU A 18 15.50 4.42 12.43
CA LEU A 18 15.15 3.88 11.11
C LEU A 18 16.22 4.20 10.08
N LYS A 19 16.69 5.46 10.04
CA LYS A 19 17.74 5.87 9.12
C LYS A 19 19.04 5.13 9.38
N ALA A 20 19.45 5.00 10.65
CA ALA A 20 20.65 4.24 11.00
C ALA A 20 20.55 2.76 10.56
N ALA A 21 19.38 2.14 10.73
CA ALA A 21 19.14 0.78 10.25
C ALA A 21 19.21 0.70 8.72
N PHE A 22 18.59 1.63 7.99
CA PHE A 22 18.67 1.68 6.53
C PHE A 22 20.10 1.88 6.02
N ASP A 23 20.87 2.75 6.67
CA ASP A 23 22.28 2.99 6.34
C ASP A 23 23.14 1.74 6.62
N GLU A 24 22.82 0.97 7.66
CA GLU A 24 23.48 -0.30 7.96
C GLU A 24 23.22 -1.34 6.87
N TYR A 25 21.96 -1.60 6.51
CA TYR A 25 21.63 -2.49 5.41
C TYR A 25 22.15 -1.98 4.05
N GLY A 26 22.33 -0.67 3.92
CA GLY A 26 22.98 -0.04 2.76
C GLY A 26 24.41 -0.52 2.54
N LYS A 27 25.12 -0.92 3.59
CA LYS A 27 26.47 -1.49 3.48
C LYS A 27 26.45 -2.86 2.78
N ASP A 28 25.35 -3.59 2.89
CA ASP A 28 25.11 -4.87 2.23
C ASP A 28 24.45 -4.72 0.85
N GLY A 29 24.31 -3.48 0.35
CA GLY A 29 23.77 -3.17 -0.98
C GLY A 29 22.25 -3.02 -1.04
N TRP A 30 21.55 -2.98 0.10
CA TRP A 30 20.11 -2.76 0.13
C TRP A 30 19.76 -1.27 0.09
N SER A 31 18.75 -0.91 -0.68
CA SER A 31 18.20 0.45 -0.70
C SER A 31 16.77 0.45 -0.19
N PHE A 32 16.58 1.01 1.00
CA PHE A 32 15.27 1.18 1.62
C PHE A 32 14.83 2.63 1.59
N SER A 33 13.52 2.81 1.50
CA SER A 33 12.86 4.10 1.59
C SER A 33 11.53 3.90 2.29
N LEU A 34 11.11 4.88 3.07
CA LEU A 34 9.79 4.95 3.66
C LEU A 34 9.07 6.18 3.13
N ALA A 35 7.89 5.98 2.54
CA ALA A 35 7.02 7.05 2.08
C ALA A 35 5.72 7.02 2.90
N PRO A 36 5.23 8.17 3.38
CA PRO A 36 3.92 8.23 4.03
C PRO A 36 2.83 7.78 3.07
N GLN A 37 1.88 6.98 3.56
CA GLN A 37 0.70 6.58 2.78
C GLN A 37 -0.37 7.67 2.81
N PRO A 38 -1.25 7.76 1.81
CA PRO A 38 -2.43 8.61 1.91
C PRO A 38 -3.30 8.23 3.12
N PRO A 39 -3.88 9.19 3.86
CA PRO A 39 -4.74 8.89 4.99
C PRO A 39 -5.99 8.10 4.56
N ASN A 40 -6.54 7.27 5.46
CA ASN A 40 -7.76 6.48 5.24
C ASN A 40 -7.73 5.58 3.99
N SER A 41 -6.56 5.02 3.67
CA SER A 41 -6.35 4.16 2.50
C SER A 41 -5.95 2.73 2.89
N PRO A 42 -6.81 1.97 3.60
CA PRO A 42 -6.49 0.59 4.00
C PRO A 42 -6.25 -0.32 2.78
N ASP A 43 -6.89 -0.01 1.65
CA ASP A 43 -6.79 -0.78 0.40
C ASP A 43 -5.41 -0.67 -0.27
N THR A 44 -4.53 0.22 0.21
CA THR A 44 -3.16 0.40 -0.31
C THR A 44 -2.09 -0.26 0.56
N ILE A 45 -2.49 -1.05 1.56
CA ILE A 45 -1.58 -1.74 2.48
C ILE A 45 -1.82 -3.24 2.39
N ILE A 46 -0.76 -3.99 2.05
CA ILE A 46 -0.83 -5.46 1.87
C ILE A 46 -1.30 -6.20 3.14
N LEU A 47 -0.97 -5.65 4.31
CA LEU A 47 -1.34 -6.23 5.59
C LEU A 47 -2.86 -6.18 5.79
N ASP A 48 -3.48 -5.03 5.54
CA ASP A 48 -4.91 -4.80 5.71
C ASP A 48 -5.75 -5.41 4.59
N ILE A 49 -5.28 -5.33 3.34
CA ILE A 49 -6.06 -5.78 2.17
C ILE A 49 -6.37 -7.29 2.19
N GLY A 50 -5.55 -8.11 2.85
CA GLY A 50 -5.81 -9.54 2.87
C GLY A 50 -4.90 -10.40 3.74
N PHE A 51 -3.70 -9.93 4.11
CA PHE A 51 -2.83 -10.77 4.93
C PHE A 51 -3.42 -10.99 6.33
N PHE A 52 -3.84 -9.95 7.04
CA PHE A 52 -4.45 -10.11 8.36
C PHE A 52 -5.76 -10.90 8.33
N ALA A 53 -6.60 -10.70 7.31
CA ALA A 53 -7.82 -11.47 7.13
C ALA A 53 -7.52 -12.96 6.93
N ALA A 54 -6.49 -13.29 6.13
CA ALA A 54 -6.08 -14.68 5.92
C ALA A 54 -5.50 -15.31 7.18
N MET A 55 -4.63 -14.58 7.89
CA MET A 55 -4.06 -14.99 9.17
C MET A 55 -5.13 -15.28 10.21
N GLN A 56 -6.11 -14.38 10.34
CA GLN A 56 -7.25 -14.57 11.23
C GLN A 56 -8.08 -15.79 10.85
N SER A 57 -8.34 -16.01 9.56
CA SER A 57 -9.07 -17.19 9.07
C SER A 57 -8.35 -18.50 9.40
N LEU A 58 -7.01 -18.53 9.31
CA LEU A 58 -6.21 -19.70 9.68
C LEU A 58 -6.18 -19.92 11.20
N GLN A 59 -5.94 -18.85 11.96
CA GLN A 59 -5.92 -18.89 13.42
C GLN A 59 -7.26 -19.37 14.01
N GLN A 60 -8.40 -18.94 13.45
CA GLN A 60 -9.73 -19.33 13.92
C GLN A 60 -10.07 -20.82 13.72
N LYS A 61 -9.31 -21.54 12.89
CA LYS A 61 -9.45 -22.99 12.76
C LYS A 61 -8.90 -23.75 13.97
N LYS A 62 -8.16 -23.07 14.86
CA LYS A 62 -7.52 -23.64 16.05
C LYS A 62 -8.14 -23.02 17.30
N SER A 63 -8.39 -23.83 18.32
CA SER A 63 -8.88 -23.34 19.61
C SER A 63 -7.72 -22.73 20.40
N ALA A 64 -7.96 -21.59 21.06
CA ALA A 64 -7.05 -21.00 22.03
C ALA A 64 -7.78 -20.83 23.36
N LYS A 65 -7.15 -21.21 24.48
CA LYS A 65 -7.71 -21.02 25.84
C LYS A 65 -6.91 -19.99 26.63
N THR A 66 -5.70 -19.68 26.18
CA THR A 66 -4.80 -18.69 26.77
C THR A 66 -4.29 -17.72 25.70
N ILE A 67 -3.67 -16.63 26.15
CA ILE A 67 -2.97 -15.70 25.25
C ILE A 67 -1.80 -16.41 24.55
N ASP A 68 -1.07 -17.27 25.27
CA ASP A 68 0.05 -18.02 24.70
C ASP A 68 -0.40 -18.97 23.59
N ASP A 69 -1.56 -19.63 23.78
CA ASP A 69 -2.17 -20.46 22.73
C ASP A 69 -2.51 -19.62 21.49
N LEU A 70 -3.03 -18.40 21.70
CA LEU A 70 -3.37 -17.49 20.61
C LEU A 70 -2.11 -17.06 19.85
N VAL A 71 -1.05 -16.67 20.55
CA VAL A 71 0.24 -16.29 19.95
C VAL A 71 0.83 -17.47 19.17
N ALA A 72 0.83 -18.67 19.74
CA ALA A 72 1.29 -19.88 19.08
C ALA A 72 0.47 -20.20 17.81
N ASN A 73 -0.86 -20.07 17.88
CA ASN A 73 -1.74 -20.29 16.74
C ASN A 73 -1.51 -19.27 15.61
N VAL A 74 -1.26 -17.99 15.94
CA VAL A 74 -0.89 -16.96 14.95
C VAL A 74 0.47 -17.26 14.34
N GLY A 75 1.47 -17.61 15.15
CA GLY A 75 2.79 -18.00 14.64
C GLY A 75 2.70 -19.17 13.66
N GLN A 76 1.98 -20.22 14.04
CA GLN A 76 1.78 -21.37 13.16
C GLN A 76 0.98 -21.02 11.89
N ALA A 77 -0.01 -20.14 11.99
CA ALA A 77 -0.72 -19.64 10.81
C ALA A 77 0.20 -18.87 9.84
N CYS A 78 1.22 -18.18 10.36
CA CYS A 78 2.20 -17.45 9.56
C CYS A 78 3.10 -18.43 8.81
N ASP A 79 3.58 -19.46 9.51
CA ASP A 79 4.43 -20.51 8.94
C ASP A 79 3.68 -21.37 7.90
N GLU A 80 2.40 -21.62 8.13
CA GLU A 80 1.53 -22.39 7.22
C GLU A 80 1.00 -21.57 6.04
N TYR A 81 1.14 -20.24 6.05
CA TYR A 81 0.55 -19.39 5.03
C TYR A 81 1.25 -19.57 3.66
N PRO A 82 0.54 -20.00 2.61
CA PRO A 82 1.19 -20.28 1.34
C PRO A 82 1.72 -19.01 0.65
N MET A 83 2.98 -19.04 0.20
CA MET A 83 3.58 -17.91 -0.53
C MET A 83 2.82 -17.56 -1.80
N GLU A 84 2.18 -18.54 -2.48
CA GLU A 84 1.33 -18.22 -3.64
C GLU A 84 0.10 -17.41 -3.24
N SER A 85 -0.44 -17.62 -2.04
CA SER A 85 -1.54 -16.81 -1.50
C SER A 85 -1.09 -15.37 -1.27
N LEU A 86 0.11 -15.17 -0.72
CA LEU A 86 0.69 -13.83 -0.58
C LEU A 86 0.86 -13.13 -1.93
N GLY A 87 1.39 -13.83 -2.94
CA GLY A 87 1.54 -13.29 -4.30
C GLY A 87 0.20 -12.87 -4.91
N ARG A 88 -0.87 -13.64 -4.68
CA ARG A 88 -2.23 -13.28 -5.12
C ARG A 88 -2.76 -12.03 -4.41
N THR A 89 -2.42 -11.83 -3.14
CA THR A 89 -2.76 -10.60 -2.39
C THR A 89 -2.02 -9.38 -2.97
N PHE A 90 -0.75 -9.53 -3.35
CA PHE A 90 0.00 -8.47 -4.03
C PHE A 90 -0.63 -8.06 -5.38
N LEU A 91 -1.15 -9.02 -6.14
CA LEU A 91 -1.91 -8.70 -7.36
C LEU A 91 -3.20 -7.93 -7.07
N SER A 92 -3.90 -8.25 -5.97
CA SER A 92 -5.05 -7.44 -5.53
C SER A 92 -4.64 -6.01 -5.19
N LEU A 93 -3.53 -5.83 -4.45
CA LEU A 93 -3.01 -4.51 -4.11
C LEU A 93 -2.70 -3.68 -5.36
N GLN A 94 -2.01 -4.28 -6.34
CA GLN A 94 -1.70 -3.58 -7.59
C GLN A 94 -2.96 -3.23 -8.38
N ALA A 95 -3.98 -4.10 -8.37
CA ALA A 95 -5.27 -3.78 -8.98
C ALA A 95 -5.98 -2.62 -8.26
N CYS A 96 -5.96 -2.58 -6.93
CA CYS A 96 -6.47 -1.43 -6.15
C CYS A 96 -5.75 -0.13 -6.54
N LEU A 97 -4.42 -0.14 -6.64
CA LEU A 97 -3.65 1.04 -7.05
C LEU A 97 -4.03 1.54 -8.46
N VAL A 98 -4.30 0.62 -9.40
CA VAL A 98 -4.80 0.98 -10.73
C VAL A 98 -6.17 1.61 -10.68
N GLU A 99 -7.10 1.06 -9.89
CA GLU A 99 -8.44 1.63 -9.71
C GLU A 99 -8.41 3.00 -9.00
N THR A 100 -7.54 3.16 -7.99
CA THR A 100 -7.29 4.48 -7.38
C THR A 100 -6.82 5.49 -8.42
N MET A 101 -5.90 5.12 -9.33
CA MET A 101 -5.47 6.01 -10.40
C MET A 101 -6.60 6.33 -11.39
N ARG A 102 -7.45 5.36 -11.75
CA ARG A 102 -8.62 5.58 -12.61
C ARG A 102 -9.59 6.60 -12.03
N LEU A 103 -9.75 6.61 -10.70
CA LEU A 103 -10.63 7.52 -10.00
C LEU A 103 -9.91 8.74 -9.40
N PHE A 104 -8.69 9.03 -9.86
CA PHE A 104 -7.92 10.20 -9.45
C PHE A 104 -7.73 10.33 -7.93
N GLY A 105 -7.51 9.21 -7.24
CA GLY A 105 -7.25 9.16 -5.80
C GLY A 105 -8.47 8.79 -4.94
N ASP A 106 -9.64 8.59 -5.54
CA ASP A 106 -10.82 8.10 -4.81
C ASP A 106 -10.68 6.61 -4.43
N ASN A 107 -11.35 6.20 -3.36
CA ASN A 107 -11.46 4.82 -2.88
C ASN A 107 -12.83 4.19 -3.17
N ALA A 108 -13.76 4.92 -3.79
CA ALA A 108 -15.08 4.44 -4.16
C ALA A 108 -15.10 3.51 -5.40
N TYR A 109 -14.06 2.69 -5.61
CA TYR A 109 -14.01 1.72 -6.69
C TYR A 109 -14.54 0.34 -6.27
N LYS A 110 -14.95 -0.45 -7.26
CA LYS A 110 -15.26 -1.87 -7.08
C LYS A 110 -14.17 -2.71 -7.70
N LEU A 111 -13.40 -3.40 -6.88
CA LEU A 111 -12.32 -4.25 -7.38
C LEU A 111 -12.91 -5.44 -8.16
N HIS A 112 -12.56 -5.54 -9.45
CA HIS A 112 -13.02 -6.65 -10.28
C HIS A 112 -12.31 -7.95 -9.90
N HIS A 113 -13.06 -9.06 -9.84
CA HIS A 113 -12.49 -10.36 -9.50
C HIS A 113 -11.64 -10.92 -10.66
N MET A 114 -10.32 -10.86 -10.53
CA MET A 114 -9.38 -11.28 -11.58
C MET A 114 -9.28 -12.80 -11.81
N GLY A 115 -9.98 -13.64 -11.03
CA GLY A 115 -9.91 -15.10 -11.22
C GLY A 115 -8.51 -15.68 -10.96
N LYS A 116 -7.76 -15.09 -10.02
CA LYS A 116 -6.33 -15.38 -9.79
C LYS A 116 -6.03 -16.87 -9.62
N GLU A 117 -6.89 -17.61 -8.91
CA GLU A 117 -6.73 -19.06 -8.74
C GLU A 117 -6.81 -19.81 -10.07
N LYS A 118 -7.83 -19.50 -10.88
CA LYS A 118 -8.00 -20.12 -12.20
C LYS A 118 -6.80 -19.83 -13.11
N LEU A 119 -6.32 -18.58 -13.12
CA LEU A 119 -5.14 -18.20 -13.90
C LEU A 119 -3.88 -18.92 -13.41
N ALA A 120 -3.71 -19.08 -12.10
CA ALA A 120 -2.58 -19.80 -11.52
C ALA A 120 -2.60 -21.28 -11.93
N CYS A 121 -3.75 -21.95 -11.85
CA CYS A 121 -3.90 -23.35 -12.29
C CYS A 121 -3.60 -23.54 -13.78
N GLN A 122 -3.79 -22.50 -14.60
CA GLN A 122 -3.49 -22.52 -16.03
C GLN A 122 -2.04 -22.11 -16.36
N GLY A 123 -1.23 -21.73 -15.36
CA GLY A 123 0.10 -21.19 -15.58
C GLY A 123 0.10 -19.80 -16.25
N GLN A 124 -1.01 -19.07 -16.17
CA GLN A 124 -1.26 -17.80 -16.85
C GLN A 124 -1.38 -16.62 -15.87
N LEU A 125 -1.15 -16.83 -14.57
CA LEU A 125 -1.19 -15.75 -13.59
C LEU A 125 -0.04 -14.78 -13.86
N PRO A 126 -0.31 -13.49 -14.15
CA PRO A 126 0.76 -12.52 -14.32
C PRO A 126 1.49 -12.29 -13.00
N GLN A 127 2.78 -11.97 -13.09
CA GLN A 127 3.57 -11.59 -11.91
C GLN A 127 3.16 -10.21 -11.37
N ASN A 128 2.72 -9.31 -12.26
CA ASN A 128 2.29 -7.96 -11.92
C ASN A 128 1.08 -7.53 -12.76
N VAL A 129 0.19 -6.74 -12.15
CA VAL A 129 -0.87 -6.02 -12.85
C VAL A 129 -0.24 -4.87 -13.63
N GLN A 130 -0.57 -4.77 -14.91
CA GLN A 130 -0.15 -3.66 -15.76
C GLN A 130 -1.10 -2.48 -15.57
N CYS A 131 -0.55 -1.28 -15.35
CA CYS A 131 -1.32 -0.05 -15.41
C CYS A 131 -1.55 0.31 -16.89
N PRO A 132 -2.81 0.44 -17.34
CA PRO A 132 -3.07 0.90 -18.70
C PRO A 132 -2.54 2.32 -18.92
N MET A 133 -1.90 2.56 -20.08
CA MET A 133 -1.25 3.84 -20.35
C MET A 133 -2.22 5.02 -20.36
N ASP A 134 -3.45 4.82 -20.83
CA ASP A 134 -4.50 5.84 -20.79
C ASP A 134 -4.85 6.26 -19.36
N VAL A 135 -4.87 5.31 -18.42
CA VAL A 135 -5.10 5.57 -16.99
C VAL A 135 -3.92 6.34 -16.40
N TYR A 136 -2.71 5.91 -16.70
CA TYR A 136 -1.49 6.58 -16.25
C TYR A 136 -1.43 8.02 -16.76
N ASP A 137 -1.64 8.22 -18.06
CA ASP A 137 -1.59 9.53 -18.71
C ASP A 137 -2.68 10.46 -18.16
N ALA A 138 -3.91 9.95 -17.99
CA ALA A 138 -5.00 10.72 -17.40
C ALA A 138 -4.67 11.13 -15.95
N GLY A 139 -4.17 10.19 -15.14
CA GLY A 139 -3.73 10.46 -13.76
C GLY A 139 -2.64 11.53 -13.71
N MET A 140 -1.62 11.42 -14.57
CA MET A 140 -0.52 12.37 -14.66
C MET A 140 -1.00 13.77 -15.07
N GLN A 141 -1.86 13.86 -16.09
CA GLN A 141 -2.45 15.14 -16.52
C GLN A 141 -3.25 15.79 -15.40
N LYS A 142 -4.00 15.00 -14.62
CA LYS A 142 -4.78 15.51 -13.48
C LYS A 142 -3.88 16.10 -12.40
N MET A 143 -2.78 15.40 -12.06
CA MET A 143 -1.81 15.88 -11.06
C MET A 143 -1.17 17.20 -11.51
N VAL A 144 -0.68 17.28 -12.76
CA VAL A 144 -0.07 18.50 -13.30
C VAL A 144 -1.05 19.68 -13.27
N ALA A 145 -2.33 19.44 -13.61
CA ALA A 145 -3.35 20.47 -13.56
C ALA A 145 -3.64 20.96 -12.13
N GLN A 146 -3.65 20.06 -11.14
CA GLN A 146 -3.81 20.40 -9.73
C GLN A 146 -2.62 21.19 -9.19
N ASP A 147 -1.39 20.78 -9.52
CA ASP A 147 -0.17 21.49 -9.13
C ASP A 147 -0.11 22.90 -9.71
N ALA A 148 -0.48 23.04 -11.00
CA ALA A 148 -0.58 24.34 -11.64
C ALA A 148 -1.63 25.24 -10.94
N ALA A 149 -2.80 24.68 -10.60
CA ALA A 149 -3.84 25.42 -9.88
C ALA A 149 -3.42 25.80 -8.45
N ALA A 150 -2.72 24.90 -7.75
CA ALA A 150 -2.20 25.16 -6.41
C ALA A 150 -1.12 26.25 -6.44
N MET A 151 -0.19 26.19 -7.40
CA MET A 151 0.83 27.23 -7.60
C MET A 151 0.21 28.59 -7.93
N GLU A 152 -0.82 28.62 -8.78
CA GLU A 152 -1.55 29.86 -9.12
C GLU A 152 -2.31 30.43 -7.91
N LEU A 153 -2.96 29.58 -7.11
CA LEU A 153 -3.61 30.00 -5.87
C LEU A 153 -2.59 30.57 -4.87
N MET A 154 -1.42 29.93 -4.73
CA MET A 154 -0.35 30.43 -3.88
C MET A 154 0.14 31.79 -4.36
N ARG A 155 0.40 31.96 -5.66
CA ARG A 155 0.79 33.25 -6.26
C ARG A 155 -0.23 34.36 -5.97
N ARG A 156 -1.53 34.08 -6.11
CA ARG A 156 -2.60 35.04 -5.79
C ARG A 156 -2.62 35.43 -4.32
N LYS A 157 -2.45 34.46 -3.41
CA LYS A 157 -2.35 34.73 -1.96
C LYS A 157 -1.12 35.57 -1.63
N THR A 158 0.04 35.29 -2.22
CA THR A 158 1.25 36.09 -2.00
C THR A 158 1.08 37.52 -2.54
N SER A 159 0.42 37.67 -3.70
CA SER A 159 0.12 38.98 -4.28
C SER A 159 -0.84 39.79 -3.40
N CYS A 160 -1.94 39.20 -2.90
CA CYS A 160 -2.86 39.90 -2.00
C CYS A 160 -2.21 40.37 -0.67
N VAL A 161 -1.22 39.64 -0.16
CA VAL A 161 -0.49 40.03 1.07
C VAL A 161 0.45 41.22 0.82
N GLN A 162 0.91 41.44 -0.42
CA GLN A 162 1.74 42.58 -0.78
C GLN A 162 0.95 43.91 -0.92
N TRP A 163 -0.37 43.84 -1.08
CA TRP A 163 -1.26 45.03 -1.14
C TRP A 163 -1.89 45.39 0.22
N ALA A 164 -1.58 44.64 1.29
CA ALA A 164 -2.12 44.84 2.64
C ALA A 164 -1.10 45.46 3.62
N LYS A 165 -0.01 46.05 3.12
CA LYS A 165 0.95 46.88 3.85
C LYS A 165 1.01 48.26 3.21
#